data_AF-A0A7V9KSV1-F1
#
_entry.id   AF-A0A7V9KSV1-F1
#
_cell.length_a   1.000
_cell.length_b   1.000
_cell.length_c   1.000
_cell.angle_alpha   90.00
_cell.angle_beta   90.00
_cell.angle_gamma   90.00
#
_symmetry.space_group_name_H-M   'P 1'
#
loop_
_entity.id
_entity.type
_entity.pdbx_description
1 polymer ?
#
loop_
_entity_poly.entity_id
_entity_poly.type
_entity_poly.pdbx_seq_one_letter_code
_entity_poly.pdbx_strand_id
1 'polypeptide(L)'
;MRQGRTLRQVSADARVSLGYISEVERGQKEASSELLAAICTALEVPLSAILREVSDRMVEQERPADSEVATVPRAAITEVVAA
;
A
#
# COMPACT_ATOMS: atom_id res chain seq x y z
N MET A 1 -4.96 -0.02 -15.78
CA MET A 1 -5.82 1.13 -16.16
C MET A 1 -4.97 2.39 -16.08
N ARG A 2 -4.84 3.20 -17.14
CA ARG A 2 -4.19 4.52 -17.04
C ARG A 2 -5.29 5.58 -16.92
N GLN A 3 -5.33 6.31 -15.81
CA GLN A 3 -6.37 7.33 -15.55
C GLN A 3 -6.22 8.62 -16.38
N GLY A 4 -5.29 8.67 -17.35
CA GLY A 4 -4.98 9.89 -18.11
C GLY A 4 -4.42 11.06 -17.27
N ARG A 5 -4.19 10.83 -15.97
CA ARG A 5 -3.69 11.82 -15.02
C ARG A 5 -2.17 11.74 -14.93
N THR A 6 -1.57 12.91 -14.76
CA THR A 6 -0.15 13.06 -14.52
C THR A 6 0.16 12.87 -13.03
N LEU A 7 1.37 12.43 -12.71
CA LEU A 7 1.84 12.39 -11.32
C LEU A 7 1.73 13.76 -10.63
N ARG A 8 1.89 14.86 -11.37
CA ARG A 8 1.72 16.22 -10.84
C ARG A 8 0.29 16.45 -10.34
N GLN A 9 -0.73 16.04 -11.09
CA GLN A 9 -2.13 16.17 -10.69
C GLN A 9 -2.41 15.34 -9.43
N VAL A 10 -1.98 14.08 -9.41
CA VAL A 10 -2.14 13.20 -8.24
C VAL A 10 -1.45 13.77 -7.00
N SER A 11 -0.23 14.30 -7.16
CA SER A 11 0.53 14.90 -6.06
C SER A 11 -0.18 16.13 -5.47
N ALA A 12 -0.79 16.96 -6.32
CA ALA A 12 -1.56 18.12 -5.87
C ALA A 12 -2.81 17.70 -5.09
N ASP A 13 -3.55 16.71 -5.59
CA ASP A 13 -4.79 16.23 -4.96
C ASP A 13 -4.51 15.50 -3.65
N ALA A 14 -3.42 14.74 -3.57
CA ALA A 14 -2.96 14.06 -2.35
C ALA A 14 -2.34 15.03 -1.33
N ARG A 15 -2.07 16.29 -1.70
CA ARG A 15 -1.30 17.28 -0.90
C ARG A 15 0.09 16.79 -0.51
N VAL A 16 0.73 16.03 -1.39
CA VAL A 16 2.08 15.47 -1.22
C VAL A 16 2.98 16.02 -2.32
N SER A 17 4.26 16.25 -2.05
CA SER A 17 5.16 16.72 -3.09
C SER A 17 5.42 15.64 -4.15
N LEU A 18 5.54 16.06 -5.41
CA LEU A 18 5.90 15.18 -6.52
C LEU A 18 7.25 14.46 -6.27
N GLY A 19 8.21 15.16 -5.64
CA GLY A 19 9.50 14.58 -5.28
C GLY A 19 9.36 13.43 -4.29
N TYR A 20 8.51 13.57 -3.27
CA TYR A 20 8.27 12.52 -2.29
C TYR A 20 7.62 11.28 -2.93
N ILE A 21 6.61 11.47 -3.80
CA ILE A 21 6.00 10.36 -4.56
C ILE A 21 7.06 9.66 -5.42
N SER A 22 7.94 10.42 -6.10
CA SER A 22 8.99 9.82 -6.91
C SER A 22 10.02 9.03 -6.10
N GLU A 23 10.31 9.43 -4.86
CA GLU A 23 11.21 8.68 -3.97
C GLU A 23 10.55 7.38 -3.49
N VAL A 24 9.25 7.43 -3.17
CA VAL A 24 8.45 6.25 -2.81
C VAL A 24 8.38 5.24 -3.96
N GLU A 25 8.12 5.69 -5.19
CA GLU A 25 8.07 4.81 -6.38
C GLU A 25 9.40 4.08 -6.64
N ARG A 26 10.53 4.68 -6.22
CA ARG A 26 11.87 4.09 -6.33
C ARG A 26 12.25 3.23 -5.12
N GLY A 27 11.36 3.07 -4.14
CA GLY A 27 11.62 2.35 -2.89
C GLY A 27 12.59 3.06 -1.95
N GLN A 28 12.80 4.37 -2.11
CA GLN A 28 13.74 5.16 -1.29
C GLN A 28 13.09 5.70 -0.02
N LYS A 29 11.76 5.78 0.02
CA LYS A 29 10.97 6.22 1.17
C LYS A 29 9.78 5.30 1.39
N GLU A 30 9.45 5.12 2.67
CA GLU A 30 8.23 4.45 3.09
C GLU A 30 7.12 5.50 3.27
N ALA A 31 5.95 5.23 2.69
CA ALA A 31 4.78 6.05 2.88
C ALA A 31 4.11 5.71 4.23
N SER A 32 3.73 6.72 5.00
CA SER A 32 2.86 6.49 6.15
C SER A 32 1.48 6.00 5.71
N SER A 33 0.75 5.32 6.59
CA SER A 33 -0.62 4.85 6.31
C SER A 33 -1.57 6.00 5.94
N GLU A 34 -1.39 7.18 6.55
CA GLU A 34 -2.14 8.39 6.23
C GLU A 34 -1.84 8.88 4.80
N LEU A 35 -0.56 8.89 4.42
CA LEU A 35 -0.13 9.32 3.09
C LEU A 35 -0.58 8.34 2.00
N LEU A 36 -0.52 7.04 2.28
CA LEU A 36 -1.06 6.00 1.42
C LEU A 36 -2.58 6.20 1.18
N ALA A 37 -3.33 6.51 2.25
CA ALA A 37 -4.76 6.79 2.15
C ALA A 37 -5.05 8.06 1.33
N ALA A 38 -4.25 9.11 1.50
CA ALA A 38 -4.36 10.35 0.73
C ALA A 38 -4.11 10.12 -0.77
N ILE A 39 -3.10 9.32 -1.13
CA ILE A 39 -2.81 8.93 -2.51
C ILE A 39 -3.95 8.08 -3.10
N CYS A 40 -4.48 7.10 -2.35
CA CYS A 40 -5.61 6.28 -2.80
C CYS A 40 -6.87 7.13 -3.05
N THR A 41 -7.14 8.09 -2.17
CA THR A 41 -8.24 9.05 -2.32
C THR A 41 -8.04 9.91 -3.55
N ALA A 42 -6.82 10.45 -3.74
CA ALA A 42 -6.48 11.24 -4.91
C ALA A 42 -6.64 10.45 -6.21
N LEU A 43 -6.35 9.15 -6.20
CA LEU A 43 -6.51 8.23 -7.35
C LEU A 43 -7.93 7.68 -7.50
N GLU A 44 -8.87 8.02 -6.63
CA GLU A 44 -10.23 7.46 -6.61
C GLU A 44 -10.24 5.93 -6.55
N VAL A 45 -9.29 5.34 -5.82
CA VAL A 45 -9.20 3.89 -5.60
C VAL A 45 -9.44 3.57 -4.13
N PRO A 46 -10.28 2.57 -3.79
CA PRO A 46 -10.42 2.14 -2.41
C PRO A 46 -9.11 1.59 -1.85
N LEU A 47 -8.68 2.08 -0.68
CA LEU A 47 -7.47 1.60 -0.01
C LEU A 47 -7.50 0.07 0.22
N SER A 48 -8.66 -0.49 0.55
CA SER A 48 -8.85 -1.93 0.73
C SER A 48 -8.54 -2.74 -0.53
N ALA A 49 -8.80 -2.20 -1.73
CA ALA A 49 -8.48 -2.87 -2.99
C ALA A 49 -6.97 -2.91 -3.23
N ILE A 50 -6.26 -1.82 -2.93
CA ILE A 50 -4.79 -1.76 -3.00
C ILE A 50 -4.16 -2.73 -2.01
N LEU A 51 -4.62 -2.73 -0.75
CA LEU A 51 -4.09 -3.62 0.28
C LEU A 51 -4.34 -5.10 -0.03
N ARG A 52 -5.49 -5.42 -0.64
CA ARG A 52 -5.77 -6.78 -1.13
C ARG A 52 -4.79 -7.19 -2.23
N GLU A 53 -4.59 -6.35 -3.25
CA GLU A 53 -3.63 -6.62 -4.33
C GLU A 53 -2.20 -6.81 -3.79
N VAL A 54 -1.78 -5.97 -2.83
CA VAL A 54 -0.48 -6.11 -2.18
C VAL A 54 -0.40 -7.44 -1.41
N SER A 55 -1.44 -7.77 -0.64
CA SER A 55 -1.50 -9.04 0.08
C SER A 55 -1.44 -10.25 -0.86
N ASP A 56 -2.15 -10.23 -1.98
CA ASP A 56 -2.17 -11.32 -2.94
C ASP A 56 -0.77 -11.52 -3.57
N ARG A 57 -0.08 -10.42 -3.92
CA ARG A 57 1.31 -10.46 -4.39
C ARG A 57 2.30 -10.95 -3.34
N MET A 58 2.12 -10.54 -2.09
CA MET A 58 2.94 -11.04 -0.98
C MET A 58 2.77 -12.55 -0.83
N VAL A 59 1.53 -13.07 -0.90
CA VAL A 59 1.27 -14.51 -0.88
C VAL A 59 1.97 -15.21 -2.04
N GLU A 60 1.95 -14.66 -3.25
CA GLU A 60 2.65 -15.23 -4.41
C GLU A 60 4.17 -15.28 -4.22
N GLN A 61 4.75 -14.26 -3.59
CA GLN A 61 6.19 -14.15 -3.31
C GLN A 61 6.62 -15.02 -2.12
N GLU A 62 5.76 -15.13 -1.11
CA GLU A 62 5.98 -15.89 0.11
C GLU A 62 5.76 -17.38 -0.09
N ARG A 63 4.94 -17.78 -1.08
CA ARG A 63 4.68 -19.18 -1.42
C ARG A 63 6.02 -19.88 -1.66
N PRO A 64 6.52 -20.67 -0.68
CA PRO A 64 7.67 -21.51 -0.94
C PRO A 64 7.19 -22.55 -1.94
N ALA A 65 8.11 -23.23 -2.62
CA ALA A 65 7.72 -24.38 -3.44
C ALA A 65 6.92 -25.44 -2.65
N ASP A 66 6.86 -25.36 -1.31
CA ASP A 66 6.18 -26.35 -0.45
C ASP A 66 5.79 -25.88 0.99
N SER A 67 5.24 -24.67 1.22
CA SER A 67 4.66 -24.39 2.56
C SER A 67 3.28 -23.73 2.54
N GLU A 68 2.38 -24.28 3.36
CA GLU A 68 1.12 -23.66 3.74
C GLU A 68 1.40 -22.31 4.39
N VAL A 69 0.89 -21.23 3.79
CA VAL A 69 0.92 -19.90 4.37
C VAL A 69 0.02 -19.93 5.61
N ALA A 70 0.62 -19.83 6.80
CA ALA A 70 -0.13 -19.76 8.05
C ALA A 70 -0.91 -18.44 8.10
N THR A 71 -2.24 -18.51 8.06
CA THR A 71 -3.09 -17.34 8.31
C THR A 71 -2.91 -16.91 9.76
N VAL A 72 -2.39 -15.69 9.98
CA VAL A 72 -2.29 -15.11 11.34
C VAL A 72 -3.71 -14.84 11.84
N PRO A 73 -4.17 -15.48 12.93
CA PRO A 73 -5.49 -15.23 13.47
C PRO A 73 -5.58 -13.80 14.02
N ARG A 74 -6.69 -13.09 13.73
CA ARG A 74 -6.93 -11.68 14.13
C ARG A 74 -6.71 -11.41 15.62
N ALA A 75 -6.93 -12.42 16.47
CA ALA A 75 -6.68 -12.33 17.90
C ALA A 75 -5.21 -12.03 18.22
N ALA A 76 -4.27 -12.63 17.50
CA ALA A 76 -2.83 -12.45 17.72
C ALA A 76 -2.33 -11.02 17.39
N ILE A 77 -2.98 -10.33 16.44
CA ILE A 77 -2.64 -8.93 16.10
C ILE A 77 -2.95 -7.98 17.26
N THR A 78 -4.01 -8.28 18.03
CA THR A 78 -4.46 -7.41 19.13
C THR A 78 -3.54 -7.50 20.35
N GLU A 79 -2.93 -8.67 20.57
CA GLU A 79 -2.00 -8.90 21.70
C GLU A 79 -0.68 -8.14 21.54
N VAL A 80 -0.18 -7.96 20.31
CA VAL A 80 1.08 -7.23 20.03
C VAL A 80 0.97 -5.73 20.31
N VAL A 81 -0.20 -5.13 20.10
CA VAL A 81 -0.42 -3.69 20.33
C VAL A 81 -0.74 -3.38 21.79
N ALA A 82 -1.11 -4.40 22.57
CA ALA A 82 -1.47 -4.28 23.98
C ALA A 82 -0.30 -4.50 24.96
N ALA A 83 0.91 -4.78 24.45
CA ALA A 83 2.15 -4.99 25.22
C ALA A 83 3.08 -3.77 25.11
#